data_AF-A0A4Q3V0T1-F1
#
_entry.id   AF-A0A4Q3V0T1-F1
#
_cell.length_a   1.000
_cell.length_b   1.000
_cell.length_c   1.000
_cell.angle_alpha   90.00
_cell.angle_beta   90.00
_cell.angle_gamma   90.00
#
_symmetry.space_group_name_H-M   'P 1'
#
loop_
_entity.id
_entity.type
_entity.pdbx_description
1 polymer ?
#
loop_
_entity_poly.entity_id
_entity_poly.type
_entity_poly.pdbx_seq_one_letter_code
_entity_poly.pdbx_strand_id
1 'polypeptide(L)'
;MEHKPVYYSEYLQLDKVLQAQGPVSFTEGKTAAHDEMLFVVIHQAYELWFKQVLFEVQSVIDIMNQPVVNDNSPDLQKMVHRLNRVETILKVLVHQMDIMETMTPMDFLDFRDMLRPASGFQSIQFKILEAKLGLAFNHRHGQNY
;
A
#
# COMPACT_ATOMS: atom_id res chain seq x y z
N MET A 1 -17.46 33.27 -4.72
CA MET A 1 -17.66 32.08 -5.57
C MET A 1 -18.44 31.08 -4.73
N GLU A 2 -19.62 30.63 -5.17
CA GLU A 2 -20.36 29.57 -4.48
C GLU A 2 -19.56 28.27 -4.58
N HIS A 3 -19.18 27.69 -3.43
CA HIS A 3 -18.60 26.37 -3.38
C HIS A 3 -19.72 25.34 -3.58
N LYS A 4 -19.62 24.53 -4.64
CA LYS A 4 -20.48 23.35 -4.82
C LYS A 4 -20.35 22.45 -3.58
N PRO A 5 -21.45 21.94 -3.00
CA PRO A 5 -21.37 20.99 -1.91
C PRO A 5 -20.61 19.75 -2.37
N VAL A 6 -19.64 19.31 -1.57
CA VAL A 6 -18.83 18.12 -1.82
C VAL A 6 -19.39 16.99 -0.97
N TYR A 7 -19.87 15.92 -1.61
CA TYR A 7 -20.38 14.75 -0.92
C TYR A 7 -19.25 13.76 -0.61
N TYR A 8 -19.30 13.14 0.57
CA TYR A 8 -18.25 12.24 1.07
C TYR A 8 -17.91 11.09 0.11
N SER A 9 -18.93 10.41 -0.41
CA SER A 9 -18.80 9.29 -1.33
C SER A 9 -18.17 9.69 -2.67
N GLU A 10 -18.51 10.89 -3.16
CA GLU A 10 -17.97 11.44 -4.40
C GLU A 10 -16.49 11.85 -4.21
N TYR A 11 -16.18 12.55 -3.12
CA TYR A 11 -14.83 13.00 -2.81
C TYR A 11 -13.84 11.84 -2.67
N LEU A 12 -14.22 10.79 -1.93
CA LEU A 12 -13.38 9.61 -1.73
C LEU A 12 -13.49 8.58 -2.86
N GLN A 13 -14.35 8.82 -3.84
CA GLN A 13 -14.64 7.89 -4.93
C GLN A 13 -14.99 6.48 -4.42
N LEU A 14 -15.86 6.40 -3.41
CA LEU A 14 -16.18 5.13 -2.73
C LEU A 14 -16.80 4.10 -3.67
N ASP A 15 -17.46 4.52 -4.74
CA ASP A 15 -17.93 3.63 -5.79
C ASP A 15 -16.79 2.80 -6.40
N LYS A 16 -15.59 3.39 -6.58
CA LYS A 16 -14.42 2.65 -7.07
C LYS A 16 -13.78 1.81 -5.97
N VAL A 17 -13.62 2.40 -4.77
CA VAL A 17 -12.92 1.75 -3.67
C VAL A 17 -13.69 0.54 -3.15
N LEU A 18 -15.01 0.66 -2.98
CA LEU A 18 -15.88 -0.38 -2.40
C LEU A 18 -16.46 -1.35 -3.45
N GLN A 19 -16.11 -1.22 -4.72
CA GLN A 19 -16.43 -2.18 -5.79
C GLN A 19 -15.18 -2.88 -6.34
N ALA A 20 -14.02 -2.67 -5.73
CA ALA A 20 -12.77 -3.30 -6.14
C ALA A 20 -12.55 -4.69 -5.50
N GLN A 21 -13.44 -5.15 -4.64
CA GLN A 21 -13.33 -6.44 -3.97
C GLN A 21 -13.96 -7.55 -4.82
N GLY A 22 -13.13 -8.37 -5.46
CA GLY A 22 -13.58 -9.50 -6.27
C GLY A 22 -12.94 -10.82 -5.86
N PRO A 23 -13.39 -11.44 -4.74
CA PRO A 23 -12.91 -12.77 -4.33
C PRO A 23 -13.16 -13.80 -5.44
N VAL A 24 -12.10 -14.52 -5.81
CA VAL A 24 -12.12 -15.51 -6.88
C VAL A 24 -12.95 -16.72 -6.49
N SER A 25 -13.02 -17.09 -5.22
CA SER A 25 -13.83 -18.20 -4.69
C SER A 25 -15.33 -17.93 -4.77
N PHE A 26 -15.76 -16.66 -4.90
CA PHE A 26 -17.18 -16.29 -4.99
C PHE A 26 -17.73 -16.35 -6.42
N THR A 27 -16.88 -16.63 -7.41
CA THR A 27 -17.32 -16.81 -8.80
C THR A 27 -18.07 -18.12 -8.98
N GLU A 28 -19.02 -18.15 -9.92
CA GLU A 28 -19.82 -19.34 -10.23
C GLU A 28 -18.95 -20.59 -10.47
N GLY A 29 -19.37 -21.72 -9.89
CA GLY A 29 -18.69 -23.01 -10.03
C GLY A 29 -17.55 -23.27 -9.04
N LYS A 30 -17.32 -22.39 -8.05
CA LYS A 30 -16.33 -22.59 -6.99
C LYS A 30 -16.96 -22.66 -5.61
N THR A 31 -16.22 -23.26 -4.67
CA THR A 31 -16.57 -23.25 -3.25
C THR A 31 -16.14 -21.91 -2.66
N ALA A 32 -17.08 -21.18 -2.08
CA ALA A 32 -16.80 -19.89 -1.45
C ALA A 32 -15.91 -20.05 -0.22
N ALA A 33 -14.83 -19.27 -0.17
CA ALA A 33 -13.94 -19.17 0.99
C ALA A 33 -14.13 -17.80 1.63
N HIS A 34 -14.69 -17.77 2.85
CA HIS A 34 -15.08 -16.53 3.51
C HIS A 34 -13.90 -15.56 3.71
N ASP A 35 -12.74 -16.08 4.11
CA ASP A 35 -11.56 -15.29 4.47
C ASP A 35 -10.81 -14.72 3.25
N GLU A 36 -11.18 -15.10 2.02
CA GLU A 36 -10.64 -14.46 0.82
C GLU A 36 -11.02 -12.97 0.76
N MET A 37 -12.19 -12.58 1.26
CA MET A 37 -12.57 -11.17 1.35
C MET A 37 -11.60 -10.39 2.25
N LEU A 38 -11.25 -10.95 3.42
CA LEU A 38 -10.24 -10.37 4.31
C LEU A 38 -8.89 -10.27 3.58
N PHE A 39 -8.48 -11.33 2.89
CA PHE A 39 -7.24 -11.35 2.12
C PHE A 39 -7.21 -10.24 1.06
N VAL A 40 -8.30 -10.00 0.33
CA VAL A 40 -8.39 -8.92 -0.65
C VAL A 40 -8.32 -7.55 0.02
N VAL A 41 -9.14 -7.30 1.04
CA VAL A 41 -9.24 -5.99 1.71
C VAL A 41 -7.92 -5.60 2.37
N ILE A 42 -7.24 -6.54 3.04
CA ILE A 42 -5.99 -6.23 3.75
C ILE A 42 -4.87 -5.85 2.79
N HIS A 43 -4.76 -6.52 1.64
CA HIS A 43 -3.78 -6.17 0.61
C HIS A 43 -4.12 -4.84 -0.07
N GLN A 44 -5.41 -4.55 -0.32
CA GLN A 44 -5.83 -3.24 -0.83
C GLN A 44 -5.49 -2.11 0.16
N ALA A 45 -5.66 -2.34 1.46
CA ALA A 45 -5.26 -1.38 2.48
C ALA A 45 -3.73 -1.14 2.48
N TYR A 46 -2.92 -2.20 2.38
CA TYR A 46 -1.46 -2.06 2.20
C TYR A 46 -1.12 -1.21 0.98
N GLU A 47 -1.72 -1.47 -0.19
CA GLU A 47 -1.43 -0.74 -1.42
C GLU A 47 -1.85 0.74 -1.36
N LEU A 48 -2.93 1.08 -0.63
CA LEU A 48 -3.30 2.48 -0.37
C LEU A 48 -2.27 3.17 0.52
N TRP A 49 -1.77 2.50 1.56
CA TRP A 49 -0.71 3.04 2.40
C TRP A 49 0.63 3.16 1.68
N PHE A 50 1.00 2.19 0.83
CA PHE A 50 2.19 2.29 -0.01
C PHE A 50 2.11 3.49 -0.94
N LYS A 51 0.94 3.75 -1.53
CA LYS A 51 0.72 4.95 -2.35
C LYS A 51 0.96 6.23 -1.54
N GLN A 52 0.46 6.30 -0.30
CA GLN A 52 0.70 7.44 0.57
C GLN A 52 2.18 7.59 0.93
N VAL A 53 2.85 6.51 1.31
CA VAL A 53 4.28 6.53 1.65
C VAL A 53 5.10 6.99 0.45
N LEU A 54 4.82 6.48 -0.76
CA LEU A 54 5.49 6.90 -1.99
C LEU A 54 5.26 8.38 -2.28
N PHE A 55 4.06 8.91 -2.02
CA PHE A 55 3.77 10.33 -2.18
C PHE A 55 4.62 11.20 -1.23
N GLU A 56 4.74 10.80 0.04
CA GLU A 56 5.58 11.51 1.01
C GLU A 56 7.07 11.43 0.66
N VAL A 57 7.57 10.22 0.36
CA VAL A 57 8.98 9.97 0.03
C VAL A 57 9.37 10.72 -1.25
N GLN A 58 8.51 10.71 -2.27
CA GLN A 58 8.78 11.47 -3.49
C GLN A 58 8.91 12.96 -3.19
N SER A 59 8.04 13.52 -2.35
CA SER A 59 8.11 14.94 -2.00
C SER A 59 9.36 15.31 -1.20
N VAL A 60 9.90 14.37 -0.40
CA VAL A 60 11.19 14.54 0.27
C VAL A 60 12.35 14.50 -0.73
N ILE A 61 12.33 13.55 -1.67
CA ILE A 61 13.32 13.45 -2.75
C ILE A 61 13.32 14.72 -3.60
N ASP A 62 12.15 15.27 -3.93
CA ASP A 62 12.03 16.50 -4.72
C ASP A 62 12.66 17.70 -4.00
N ILE A 63 12.50 17.81 -2.68
CA ILE A 63 13.16 18.84 -1.88
C ILE A 63 14.69 18.65 -1.90
N MET A 64 15.15 17.42 -1.72
CA MET A 64 16.58 17.10 -1.70
C MET A 64 17.28 17.26 -3.05
N ASN A 65 16.54 17.15 -4.15
CA ASN A 65 17.03 17.35 -5.51
C ASN A 65 17.16 18.82 -5.90
N GLN A 66 16.76 19.77 -5.05
CA GLN A 66 16.98 21.18 -5.29
C GLN A 66 18.49 21.48 -5.32
N PRO A 67 18.97 22.42 -6.17
CA PRO A 67 20.39 22.76 -6.25
C PRO A 67 21.00 23.23 -4.92
N VAL A 68 20.18 23.89 -4.08
CA VAL A 68 20.55 24.35 -2.75
C VAL A 68 19.35 24.15 -1.84
N VAL A 69 19.55 23.48 -0.71
CA VAL A 69 18.58 23.40 0.39
C VAL A 69 19.02 24.39 1.47
N ASN A 70 18.24 25.46 1.66
CA ASN A 70 18.53 26.47 2.67
C ASN A 70 18.02 26.00 4.04
N ASP A 71 18.93 25.90 5.01
CA ASP A 71 18.62 25.46 6.39
C ASP A 71 17.63 26.39 7.12
N ASN A 72 17.60 27.67 6.74
CA ASN A 72 16.63 28.63 7.29
C ASN A 72 15.26 28.58 6.59
N SER A 73 15.08 27.71 5.60
CA SER A 73 13.80 27.54 4.92
C SER A 73 12.91 26.53 5.64
N PRO A 74 11.57 26.59 5.46
CA PRO A 74 10.66 25.58 6.00
C PRO A 74 10.86 24.17 5.44
N ASP A 75 11.71 23.97 4.43
CA ASP A 75 11.80 22.72 3.69
C ASP A 75 12.39 21.56 4.50
N LEU A 76 13.39 21.83 5.35
CA LEU A 76 13.92 20.81 6.26
C LEU A 76 12.88 20.36 7.28
N GLN A 77 12.14 21.32 7.86
CA GLN A 77 11.05 21.00 8.79
C GLN A 77 9.96 20.18 8.10
N LYS A 78 9.59 20.53 6.86
CA LYS A 78 8.63 19.74 6.06
C LYS A 78 9.13 18.32 5.82
N MET A 79 10.40 18.14 5.48
CA MET A 79 10.97 16.81 5.25
C MET A 79 10.90 15.96 6.52
N VAL A 80 11.36 16.48 7.66
CA VAL A 80 11.33 15.75 8.94
C VAL A 80 9.90 15.37 9.29
N HIS A 81 8.96 16.32 9.17
CA HIS A 81 7.55 16.06 9.43
C HIS A 81 6.97 14.94 8.55
N ARG A 82 7.29 14.95 7.25
CA ARG A 82 6.82 13.92 6.31
C ARG A 82 7.46 12.56 6.55
N LEU A 83 8.74 12.52 6.90
CA LEU A 83 9.42 11.26 7.26
C LEU A 83 8.86 10.68 8.57
N ASN A 84 8.56 11.52 9.57
CA ASN A 84 7.87 11.07 10.79
C ASN A 84 6.47 10.51 10.49
N ARG A 85 5.77 11.08 9.50
CA ARG A 85 4.49 10.52 9.02
C ARG A 85 4.70 9.16 8.36
N VAL A 86 5.71 9.00 7.51
CA VAL A 86 6.08 7.71 6.92
C VAL A 86 6.34 6.67 8.02
N GLU A 87 7.15 7.00 9.02
CA GLU A 87 7.41 6.12 10.17
C GLU A 87 6.10 5.70 10.87
N THR A 88 5.19 6.66 11.10
CA THR A 88 3.89 6.38 11.73
C THR A 88 3.03 5.45 10.88
N ILE A 89 3.00 5.64 9.55
CA ILE A 89 2.29 4.74 8.63
C ILE A 89 2.91 3.34 8.67
N LEU A 90 4.24 3.23 8.66
CA LEU A 90 4.92 1.94 8.74
C LEU A 90 4.58 1.18 10.03
N LYS A 91 4.39 1.86 11.17
CA LYS A 91 3.90 1.23 12.41
C LYS A 91 2.50 0.64 12.24
N VAL A 92 1.60 1.36 11.55
CA VAL A 92 0.26 0.83 11.22
C VAL A 92 0.37 -0.40 10.32
N LEU A 93 1.24 -0.36 9.31
CA LEU A 93 1.45 -1.51 8.42
C LEU A 93 1.97 -2.74 9.16
N VAL A 94 2.87 -2.56 10.13
CA VAL A 94 3.34 -3.67 10.97
C VAL A 94 2.19 -4.24 11.81
N HIS A 95 1.42 -3.39 12.49
CA HIS A 95 0.29 -3.83 13.32
C HIS A 95 -0.86 -4.43 12.49
N GLN A 96 -0.99 -4.06 11.22
CA GLN A 96 -2.00 -4.60 10.33
C GLN A 96 -1.81 -6.11 10.10
N MET A 97 -0.60 -6.65 10.29
CA MET A 97 -0.34 -8.10 10.25
C MET A 97 -1.20 -8.87 11.26
N ASP A 98 -1.48 -8.30 12.43
CA ASP A 98 -2.29 -8.93 13.47
C ASP A 98 -3.70 -9.29 12.97
N ILE A 99 -4.25 -8.50 12.03
CA ILE A 99 -5.55 -8.78 11.40
C ILE A 99 -5.42 -9.97 10.44
N MET A 100 -4.32 -10.08 9.69
CA MET A 100 -4.10 -11.21 8.79
C MET A 100 -3.90 -12.52 9.57
N GLU A 101 -3.29 -12.45 10.75
CA GLU A 101 -3.04 -13.60 11.63
C GLU A 101 -4.33 -14.16 12.26
N THR A 102 -5.47 -13.48 12.14
CA THR A 102 -6.77 -14.06 12.54
C THR A 102 -7.29 -15.10 11.56
N MET A 103 -6.77 -15.13 10.34
CA MET A 103 -7.11 -16.15 9.33
C MET A 103 -6.30 -17.42 9.62
N THR A 104 -6.98 -18.56 9.76
CA THR A 104 -6.27 -19.80 10.04
C THR A 104 -5.54 -20.31 8.79
N PRO A 105 -4.46 -21.09 8.94
CA PRO A 105 -3.81 -21.72 7.79
C PRO A 105 -4.75 -22.62 6.98
N MET A 106 -5.76 -23.24 7.61
CA MET A 106 -6.73 -24.08 6.90
C MET A 106 -7.67 -23.24 6.05
N ASP A 107 -8.21 -22.15 6.59
CA ASP A 107 -9.07 -21.22 5.84
C ASP A 107 -8.29 -20.58 4.67
N PHE A 108 -7.00 -20.30 4.86
CA PHE A 108 -6.14 -19.83 3.77
C PHE A 108 -5.98 -20.88 2.65
N LEU A 109 -5.85 -22.16 2.99
CA LEU A 109 -5.70 -23.24 2.01
C LEU A 109 -6.93 -23.39 1.12
N ASP A 110 -8.13 -23.05 1.61
CA ASP A 110 -9.38 -23.17 0.84
C ASP A 110 -9.39 -22.32 -0.44
N PHE A 111 -8.64 -21.21 -0.49
CA PHE A 111 -8.55 -20.35 -1.67
C PHE A 111 -7.15 -20.14 -2.22
N ARG A 112 -6.09 -20.57 -1.52
CA ARG A 112 -4.69 -20.39 -1.93
C ARG A 112 -4.40 -20.83 -3.37
N ASP A 113 -4.93 -21.96 -3.80
CA ASP A 113 -4.64 -22.50 -5.14
C ASP A 113 -5.28 -21.68 -6.26
N MET A 114 -6.34 -20.93 -5.96
CA MET A 114 -6.99 -20.02 -6.91
C MET A 114 -6.15 -18.77 -7.20
N LEU A 115 -5.21 -18.43 -6.31
CA LEU A 115 -4.38 -17.24 -6.41
C LEU A 115 -3.15 -17.46 -7.29
N ARG A 116 -2.76 -18.69 -7.63
CA ARG A 116 -1.55 -18.92 -8.44
C ARG A 116 -1.74 -18.36 -9.87
N PRO A 117 -0.76 -17.63 -10.43
CA PRO A 117 0.60 -17.38 -9.94
C PRO A 117 0.77 -16.05 -9.17
N ALA A 118 -0.32 -15.37 -8.80
CA ALA A 118 -0.28 -14.08 -8.14
C ALA A 118 0.45 -14.14 -6.79
N SER A 119 1.23 -13.09 -6.51
CA SER A 119 2.16 -13.09 -5.37
C SER A 119 2.54 -11.66 -4.96
N GLY A 120 2.88 -11.48 -3.67
CA GLY A 120 3.40 -10.21 -3.15
C GLY A 120 4.68 -9.71 -3.85
N PHE A 121 5.45 -10.60 -4.50
CA PHE A 121 6.58 -10.21 -5.36
C PHE A 121 6.16 -9.37 -6.57
N GLN A 122 4.88 -9.35 -6.90
CA GLN A 122 4.32 -8.54 -7.97
C GLN A 122 3.80 -7.18 -7.47
N SER A 123 3.94 -6.85 -6.18
CA SER A 123 3.64 -5.49 -5.68
C SER A 123 4.68 -4.51 -6.23
N ILE A 124 4.27 -3.75 -7.25
CA ILE A 124 5.11 -2.74 -7.90
C ILE A 124 5.38 -1.58 -6.95
N GLN A 125 4.39 -1.14 -6.16
CA GLN A 125 4.57 -0.02 -5.24
C GLN A 125 5.61 -0.35 -4.16
N PHE A 126 5.59 -1.57 -3.62
CA PHE A 126 6.59 -2.03 -2.67
C PHE A 126 8.01 -2.01 -3.29
N LYS A 127 8.18 -2.55 -4.51
CA LYS A 127 9.47 -2.51 -5.23
C LYS A 127 9.96 -1.08 -5.51
N ILE A 128 9.06 -0.17 -5.88
CA ILE A 128 9.39 1.26 -6.08
C ILE A 128 9.84 1.89 -4.77
N LEU A 129 9.16 1.58 -3.66
CA LEU A 129 9.50 2.11 -2.35
C LEU A 129 10.91 1.68 -1.94
N GLU A 130 11.24 0.40 -2.06
CA GLU A 130 12.59 -0.12 -1.82
C GLU A 130 13.65 0.65 -2.63
N ALA A 131 13.39 0.86 -3.92
CA ALA A 131 14.32 1.56 -4.81
C ALA A 131 14.46 3.04 -4.43
N LYS A 132 13.37 3.74 -4.11
CA LYS A 132 13.39 5.15 -3.70
C LYS A 132 14.10 5.37 -2.36
N LEU A 133 14.05 4.39 -1.47
CA LEU A 133 14.77 4.40 -0.20
C LEU A 133 16.24 3.95 -0.31
N GLY A 134 16.68 3.56 -1.52
CA GLY A 134 18.10 3.30 -1.81
C GLY A 134 18.53 1.83 -1.76
N LEU A 135 17.61 0.86 -1.81
CA LEU A 135 17.98 -0.55 -1.96
C LEU A 135 18.60 -0.81 -3.34
N ALA A 136 19.93 -0.88 -3.37
CA ALA A 136 20.69 -1.17 -4.57
C ALA A 136 20.38 -2.58 -5.12
N PHE A 137 20.33 -2.72 -6.45
CA PHE A 137 19.93 -3.96 -7.12
C PHE A 137 20.83 -5.15 -6.73
N ASN A 138 22.14 -4.91 -6.63
CA ASN A 138 23.13 -5.91 -6.22
C ASN A 138 22.91 -6.44 -4.79
N HIS A 139 22.19 -5.70 -3.94
CA HIS A 139 21.85 -6.11 -2.58
C HIS A 139 20.49 -6.81 -2.49
N ARG A 140 19.74 -6.92 -3.59
CA ARG A 140 18.48 -7.69 -3.62
C ARG A 140 18.78 -9.19 -3.60
N HIS A 141 18.10 -9.91 -2.71
CA HIS A 141 18.08 -11.36 -2.75
C HIS A 141 17.13 -11.84 -3.87
N GLY A 142 17.53 -12.83 -4.68
CA GLY A 142 16.70 -13.34 -5.77
C GLY A 142 16.63 -12.44 -7.00
N GLN A 143 17.77 -11.95 -7.50
CA GLN A 143 17.89 -11.05 -8.66
C GLN A 143 17.28 -11.57 -9.99
N ASN A 144 16.90 -12.85 -10.03
CA ASN A 144 16.34 -13.51 -11.21
C ASN A 144 14.79 -13.50 -11.26
N TYR A 145 14.12 -12.81 -10.32
CA TYR A 145 12.66 -12.71 -10.21
C TYR A 145 12.13 -11.30 -10.51
#